data_AF-A0A8K0D0A5-F1
#
_entry.id   AF-A0A8K0D0A5-F1
#
_cell.length_a   1.000
_cell.length_b   1.000
_cell.length_c   1.000
_cell.angle_alpha   90.00
_cell.angle_beta   90.00
_cell.angle_gamma   90.00
#
_symmetry.space_group_name_H-M   'P 1'
#
loop_
_entity.id
_entity.type
_entity.pdbx_description
1 polymer ?
#
loop_
_entity_poly.entity_id
_entity_poly.type
_entity_poly.pdbx_seq_one_letter_code
_entity_poly.pdbx_strand_id
1 'polypeptide(L)'
;MLKIFLLLFITSIALINANLEDAVNGFFEQRCSKGGNPNAYSELLSASIRVKICVENNVPSSVNEAETFKAICTESYDNIYKCVEDLLEKFEPCLEPEEKYLPDFVLGSFNNTLDEQCKDSGKFFLEQRANLKHANCSVASGTITPMILETCAPKLKLIEALKKTDFVLRQDELCSDIETMKNCFLDVFEERCENDTYTQYIETFFSPVLDWCTEQRTNNKLGEN
;
A
#
# COMPACT_ATOMS: atom_id res chain seq x y z
N MET A 1 -2.58 12.01 -0.99
CA MET A 1 -1.53 11.26 -1.69
C MET A 1 -0.93 10.13 -0.86
N LEU A 2 -1.39 9.95 0.38
CA LEU A 2 -0.95 8.89 1.30
C LEU A 2 -2.13 8.04 1.86
N LYS A 3 -3.38 8.33 1.46
CA LYS A 3 -4.59 7.81 2.13
C LYS A 3 -4.92 6.32 1.89
N ILE A 4 -4.00 5.56 1.31
CA ILE A 4 -4.37 4.74 0.14
C ILE A 4 -3.34 3.63 -0.15
N PHE A 5 -2.13 3.59 0.41
CA PHE A 5 -1.09 2.82 -0.29
C PHE A 5 -1.21 1.29 -0.19
N LEU A 6 -1.78 0.71 0.87
CA LEU A 6 -2.06 -0.74 0.94
C LEU A 6 -3.52 -1.08 0.63
N LEU A 7 -4.45 -0.30 1.20
CA LEU A 7 -5.88 -0.42 0.92
C LEU A 7 -6.23 -0.06 -0.52
N LEU A 8 -5.61 0.95 -1.14
CA LEU A 8 -5.65 1.23 -2.58
C LEU A 8 -4.48 0.54 -3.33
N PHE A 9 -3.53 -0.19 -2.75
CA PHE A 9 -2.86 -1.20 -3.60
C PHE A 9 -3.90 -2.24 -4.02
N ILE A 10 -4.63 -2.76 -3.03
CA ILE A 10 -5.68 -3.74 -3.24
C ILE A 10 -6.90 -3.07 -3.92
N THR A 11 -7.34 -1.87 -3.49
CA THR A 11 -8.48 -1.14 -4.07
C THR A 11 -8.17 -0.39 -5.36
N SER A 12 -6.93 0.04 -5.67
CA SER A 12 -6.61 0.64 -7.00
C SER A 12 -6.44 -0.43 -8.06
N ILE A 13 -5.85 -1.59 -7.74
CA ILE A 13 -5.84 -2.71 -8.69
C ILE A 13 -7.31 -3.14 -8.92
N ALA A 14 -8.16 -3.15 -7.88
CA ALA A 14 -9.59 -3.42 -8.01
C ALA A 14 -10.38 -2.35 -8.80
N LEU A 15 -10.11 -1.06 -8.61
CA LEU A 15 -10.83 0.03 -9.29
C LEU A 15 -10.50 0.14 -10.79
N ILE A 16 -9.37 -0.41 -11.24
CA ILE A 16 -8.97 -0.39 -12.67
C ILE A 16 -9.53 -1.61 -13.41
N ASN A 17 -9.92 -2.64 -12.67
CA ASN A 17 -10.56 -3.83 -13.23
C ASN A 17 -11.74 -4.20 -12.34
N ALA A 18 -12.98 -3.85 -12.75
CA ALA A 18 -14.19 -4.14 -11.99
C ALA A 18 -14.28 -5.60 -11.51
N ASN A 19 -13.71 -6.55 -12.27
CA ASN A 19 -13.65 -7.96 -11.87
C ASN A 19 -12.79 -8.23 -10.62
N LEU A 20 -11.84 -7.36 -10.32
CA LEU A 20 -10.98 -7.47 -9.14
C LEU A 20 -11.57 -6.76 -7.93
N GLU A 21 -12.38 -5.70 -8.11
CA GLU A 21 -13.17 -5.12 -7.02
C GLU A 21 -14.13 -6.14 -6.41
N ASP A 22 -14.86 -6.86 -7.25
CA ASP A 22 -15.75 -7.93 -6.80
C ASP A 22 -14.98 -9.07 -6.12
N ALA A 23 -13.82 -9.46 -6.65
CA ALA A 23 -12.98 -10.50 -6.05
C ALA A 23 -12.43 -10.10 -4.68
N VAL A 24 -11.99 -8.84 -4.52
CA VAL A 24 -11.50 -8.30 -3.26
C VAL A 24 -12.62 -8.19 -2.23
N ASN A 25 -13.79 -7.69 -2.63
CA ASN A 25 -14.95 -7.60 -1.75
C ASN A 25 -15.42 -9.01 -1.31
N GLY A 26 -15.47 -9.95 -2.25
CA GLY A 26 -15.78 -11.35 -1.97
C GLY A 26 -14.78 -12.01 -1.02
N PHE A 27 -13.48 -11.71 -1.16
CA PHE A 27 -12.45 -12.17 -0.22
C PHE A 27 -12.72 -11.68 1.21
N PHE A 28 -12.96 -10.37 1.40
CA PHE A 28 -13.21 -9.81 2.73
C PHE A 28 -14.52 -10.31 3.34
N GLU A 29 -15.58 -10.40 2.55
CA GLU A 29 -16.87 -10.95 3.01
C GLU A 29 -16.72 -12.39 3.50
N GLN A 30 -16.04 -13.21 2.70
CA GLN A 30 -15.78 -14.60 3.06
C GLN A 30 -14.93 -14.70 4.34
N ARG A 31 -13.85 -13.93 4.44
CA ARG A 31 -12.98 -13.92 5.62
C ARG A 31 -13.70 -13.53 6.88
N CYS A 32 -14.44 -12.43 6.83
CA CYS A 32 -15.20 -11.96 7.98
C CYS A 32 -16.35 -12.90 8.36
N SER A 33 -16.94 -13.62 7.41
CA SER A 33 -17.97 -14.63 7.74
C SER A 33 -17.41 -15.90 8.38
N LYS A 34 -16.14 -16.24 8.14
CA LYS A 34 -15.45 -17.38 8.76
C LYS A 34 -14.90 -17.07 10.16
N GLY A 35 -14.18 -15.96 10.30
CA GLY A 35 -13.45 -15.63 11.53
C GLY A 35 -14.14 -14.62 12.46
N GLY A 36 -15.05 -13.80 11.91
CA GLY A 36 -15.65 -12.67 12.60
C GLY A 36 -17.01 -12.96 13.24
N ASN A 37 -17.53 -11.95 13.96
CA ASN A 37 -18.92 -11.94 14.39
C ASN A 37 -19.87 -11.76 13.17
N PRO A 38 -21.19 -11.98 13.28
CA PRO A 38 -22.13 -11.85 12.16
C PRO A 38 -22.14 -10.48 11.45
N ASN A 39 -21.60 -9.44 12.10
CA ASN A 39 -21.51 -8.07 11.58
C ASN A 39 -20.06 -7.68 11.21
N ALA A 40 -19.07 -8.58 11.32
CA ALA A 40 -17.67 -8.20 11.15
C ALA A 40 -17.37 -7.58 9.78
N TYR A 41 -18.00 -8.09 8.72
CA TYR A 41 -17.85 -7.51 7.39
C TYR A 41 -18.46 -6.11 7.28
N SER A 42 -19.65 -5.89 7.85
CA SER A 42 -20.30 -4.56 7.81
C SER A 42 -19.59 -3.55 8.71
N GLU A 43 -19.02 -4.01 9.83
CA GLU A 43 -18.15 -3.22 10.70
C GLU A 43 -16.86 -2.83 9.99
N LEU A 44 -16.24 -3.75 9.25
CA LEU A 44 -15.05 -3.51 8.42
C LEU A 44 -15.33 -2.48 7.31
N LEU A 45 -16.42 -2.63 6.56
CA LEU A 45 -16.84 -1.66 5.55
C LEU A 45 -17.12 -0.28 6.15
N SER A 46 -17.76 -0.24 7.32
CA SER A 46 -18.01 1.02 8.02
C SER A 46 -16.69 1.65 8.51
N ALA A 47 -15.74 0.83 8.97
CA ALA A 47 -14.41 1.28 9.36
C ALA A 47 -13.64 1.85 8.16
N SER A 48 -13.66 1.21 7.00
CA SER A 48 -12.94 1.68 5.81
C SER A 48 -13.42 3.07 5.36
N ILE A 49 -14.73 3.31 5.42
CA ILE A 49 -15.32 4.65 5.17
C ILE A 49 -14.85 5.66 6.22
N ARG A 50 -14.87 5.29 7.51
CA ARG A 50 -14.42 6.18 8.60
C ARG A 50 -12.94 6.54 8.45
N VAL A 51 -12.07 5.61 8.06
CA VAL A 51 -10.65 5.89 7.81
C VAL A 51 -10.50 6.91 6.70
N LYS A 52 -11.20 6.74 5.58
CA LYS A 52 -11.15 7.72 4.50
C LYS A 52 -11.47 9.14 5.00
N ILE A 53 -12.56 9.28 5.75
CA ILE A 53 -13.00 10.55 6.33
C ILE A 53 -11.98 11.07 7.36
N CYS A 54 -11.46 10.19 8.22
CA CYS A 54 -10.49 10.51 9.25
C CYS A 54 -9.20 11.06 8.63
N VAL A 55 -8.66 10.38 7.61
CA VAL A 55 -7.46 10.85 6.89
C VAL A 55 -7.78 12.11 6.08
N GLU A 56 -9.00 12.27 5.56
CA GLU A 56 -9.46 13.52 4.93
C GLU A 56 -9.46 14.72 5.86
N ASN A 57 -9.98 14.56 7.08
CA ASN A 57 -10.03 15.63 8.07
C ASN A 57 -8.65 15.99 8.63
N ASN A 58 -7.69 15.06 8.59
CA ASN A 58 -6.34 15.28 9.07
C ASN A 58 -5.37 15.78 7.99
N VAL A 59 -5.73 15.74 6.69
CA VAL A 59 -4.88 16.33 5.64
C VAL A 59 -5.20 17.83 5.53
N PRO A 60 -4.24 18.72 5.83
CA PRO A 60 -4.50 20.16 5.84
C PRO A 60 -4.85 20.67 4.44
N SER A 61 -5.87 21.53 4.38
CA SER A 61 -6.21 22.26 3.16
C SER A 61 -5.24 23.44 2.97
N SER A 62 -4.06 23.20 2.41
CA SER A 62 -3.11 24.27 2.02
C SER A 62 -3.19 24.58 0.51
N VAL A 63 -2.77 25.79 0.16
CA VAL A 63 -2.69 26.32 -1.21
C VAL A 63 -1.52 25.70 -1.97
N ASN A 64 -0.49 25.18 -1.28
CA ASN A 64 0.64 24.53 -1.93
C ASN A 64 0.97 23.15 -1.33
N GLU A 65 1.51 22.30 -2.19
CA GLU A 65 1.78 20.90 -1.89
C GLU A 65 2.84 20.74 -0.78
N ALA A 66 3.83 21.64 -0.75
CA ALA A 66 4.93 21.57 0.20
C ALA A 66 4.49 21.83 1.65
N GLU A 67 3.66 22.84 1.87
CA GLU A 67 3.04 23.12 3.17
C GLU A 67 2.10 22.00 3.60
N THR A 68 1.34 21.43 2.64
CA THR A 68 0.48 20.28 2.91
C THR A 68 1.30 19.10 3.43
N PHE A 69 2.39 18.73 2.74
CA PHE A 69 3.25 17.63 3.16
C PHE A 69 3.98 17.90 4.46
N LYS A 70 4.50 19.12 4.64
CA LYS A 70 5.13 19.51 5.91
C LYS A 70 4.16 19.34 7.08
N ALA A 71 2.93 19.81 6.94
CA ALA A 71 1.94 19.71 8.00
C ALA A 71 1.48 18.25 8.22
N ILE A 72 1.37 17.43 7.16
CA ILE A 72 1.19 15.97 7.31
C ILE A 72 2.30 15.38 8.18
N CYS A 73 3.55 15.72 7.88
CA CYS A 73 4.73 15.15 8.55
C CYS A 73 4.98 15.67 9.97
N THR A 74 4.41 16.81 10.34
CA THR A 74 4.71 17.46 11.64
C THR A 74 3.50 17.57 12.57
N GLU A 75 2.28 17.56 12.05
CA GLU A 75 1.06 17.81 12.82
C GLU A 75 0.05 16.66 12.70
N SER A 76 -0.08 16.06 11.52
CA SER A 76 -1.15 15.11 11.23
C SER A 76 -0.73 13.64 11.27
N TYR A 77 0.57 13.36 11.32
CA TYR A 77 1.14 12.00 11.23
C TYR A 77 0.44 11.03 12.19
N ASP A 78 0.48 11.31 13.50
CA ASP A 78 -0.04 10.42 14.53
C ASP A 78 -1.55 10.19 14.41
N ASN A 79 -2.28 11.22 13.98
CA ASN A 79 -3.72 11.11 13.79
C ASN A 79 -4.04 10.24 12.57
N ILE A 80 -3.29 10.40 11.47
CA ILE A 80 -3.43 9.56 10.28
C ILE A 80 -3.08 8.11 10.60
N TYR A 81 -2.01 7.88 11.38
CA TYR A 81 -1.64 6.54 11.86
C TYR A 81 -2.79 5.89 12.62
N LYS A 82 -3.36 6.59 13.61
CA LYS A 82 -4.51 6.11 14.39
C LYS A 82 -5.74 5.81 13.52
N CYS A 83 -5.98 6.61 12.47
CA CYS A 83 -7.05 6.29 11.52
C CYS A 83 -6.86 4.90 10.90
N VAL A 84 -5.63 4.53 10.53
CA VAL A 84 -5.33 3.23 9.89
C VAL A 84 -5.38 2.09 10.92
N GLU A 85 -4.87 2.32 12.13
CA GLU A 85 -4.91 1.37 13.25
C GLU A 85 -6.34 0.92 13.56
N ASP A 86 -7.28 1.86 13.71
CA ASP A 86 -8.70 1.59 13.98
C ASP A 86 -9.34 0.63 12.97
N LEU A 87 -8.94 0.71 11.69
CA LEU A 87 -9.44 -0.18 10.65
C LEU A 87 -8.85 -1.57 10.75
N LEU A 88 -7.56 -1.66 11.05
CA LEU A 88 -6.87 -2.94 11.15
C LEU A 88 -7.34 -3.72 12.37
N GLU A 89 -7.71 -3.05 13.47
CA GLU A 89 -8.39 -3.69 14.60
C GLU A 89 -9.74 -4.31 14.20
N LYS A 90 -10.49 -3.71 13.26
CA LYS A 90 -11.74 -4.29 12.74
C LYS A 90 -11.51 -5.37 11.70
N PHE A 91 -10.36 -5.34 11.05
CA PHE A 91 -9.98 -6.36 10.08
C PHE A 91 -9.43 -7.62 10.77
N GLU A 92 -8.72 -7.47 11.89
CA GLU A 92 -8.06 -8.58 12.57
C GLU A 92 -8.96 -9.78 12.87
N PRO A 93 -10.21 -9.64 13.36
CA PRO A 93 -11.10 -10.79 13.59
C PRO A 93 -11.45 -11.57 12.31
N CYS A 94 -11.37 -10.95 11.13
CA CYS A 94 -11.65 -11.60 9.85
C CYS A 94 -10.49 -12.48 9.36
N LEU A 95 -9.30 -12.34 9.95
CA LEU A 95 -8.08 -13.00 9.49
C LEU A 95 -7.95 -14.43 10.01
N GLU A 96 -7.51 -15.34 9.15
CA GLU A 96 -7.06 -16.67 9.54
C GLU A 96 -5.79 -16.57 10.41
N PRO A 97 -5.44 -17.59 11.21
CA PRO A 97 -4.24 -17.59 12.05
C PRO A 97 -2.95 -17.24 11.30
N GLU A 98 -2.76 -17.78 10.10
CA GLU A 98 -1.61 -17.54 9.24
C GLU A 98 -1.55 -16.12 8.66
N GLU A 99 -2.66 -15.37 8.73
CA GLU A 99 -2.78 -14.00 8.22
C GLU A 99 -2.70 -12.95 9.33
N LYS A 100 -2.58 -13.35 10.60
CA LYS A 100 -2.51 -12.42 11.75
C LYS A 100 -1.32 -11.48 11.74
N TYR A 101 -0.32 -11.73 10.90
CA TYR A 101 0.77 -10.77 10.66
C TYR A 101 0.33 -9.54 9.84
N LEU A 102 -0.81 -9.58 9.14
CA LEU A 102 -1.21 -8.53 8.21
C LEU A 102 -1.42 -7.16 8.86
N PRO A 103 -2.09 -7.02 10.04
CA PRO A 103 -2.22 -5.73 10.71
C PRO A 103 -0.86 -5.07 11.01
N ASP A 104 0.06 -5.83 11.61
CA ASP A 104 1.42 -5.36 11.92
C ASP A 104 2.22 -5.06 10.66
N PHE A 105 2.05 -5.88 9.61
CA PHE A 105 2.63 -5.62 8.31
C PHE A 105 2.15 -4.29 7.72
N VAL A 106 0.83 -4.05 7.72
CA VAL A 106 0.25 -2.83 7.16
C VAL A 106 0.71 -1.62 7.96
N LEU A 107 0.63 -1.67 9.30
CA LEU A 107 1.04 -0.55 10.17
C LEU A 107 2.54 -0.28 10.08
N GLY A 108 3.38 -1.31 10.19
CA GLY A 108 4.82 -1.16 10.08
C GLY A 108 5.25 -0.61 8.72
N SER A 109 4.68 -1.16 7.63
CA SER A 109 4.94 -0.66 6.28
C SER A 109 4.44 0.77 6.09
N PHE A 110 3.28 1.11 6.65
CA PHE A 110 2.71 2.45 6.60
C PHE A 110 3.62 3.45 7.33
N ASN A 111 4.05 3.11 8.54
CA ASN A 111 4.95 3.91 9.36
C ASN A 111 6.29 4.13 8.66
N ASN A 112 6.95 3.06 8.21
CA ASN A 112 8.24 3.15 7.53
C ASN A 112 8.14 3.97 6.23
N THR A 113 7.07 3.78 5.46
CA THR A 113 6.83 4.56 4.23
C THR A 113 6.63 6.05 4.55
N LEU A 114 5.86 6.35 5.59
CA LEU A 114 5.64 7.71 6.04
C LEU A 114 6.91 8.36 6.54
N ASP A 115 7.71 7.67 7.35
CA ASP A 115 8.98 8.15 7.88
C ASP A 115 9.95 8.49 6.74
N GLU A 116 10.05 7.62 5.74
CA GLU A 116 10.83 7.86 4.53
C GLU A 116 10.34 9.09 3.76
N GLN A 117 9.03 9.20 3.54
CA GLN A 117 8.44 10.34 2.84
C GLN A 117 8.56 11.64 3.64
N CYS A 118 8.56 11.56 4.96
CA CYS A 118 8.64 12.71 5.86
C CYS A 118 10.06 13.13 6.23
N LYS A 119 11.09 12.47 5.67
CA LYS A 119 12.46 12.97 5.69
C LYS A 119 12.51 14.42 5.22
N ASP A 120 13.25 15.23 5.96
CA ASP A 120 13.34 16.68 5.76
C ASP A 120 11.97 17.37 5.64
N SER A 121 11.00 16.93 6.45
CA SER A 121 9.62 17.42 6.46
C SER A 121 8.92 17.31 5.10
N GLY A 122 9.17 16.24 4.36
CA GLY A 122 8.56 16.00 3.05
C GLY A 122 9.37 16.51 1.87
N LYS A 123 10.43 17.29 2.11
CA LYS A 123 11.20 17.93 1.04
C LYS A 123 11.84 16.90 0.10
N PHE A 124 12.46 15.86 0.65
CA PHE A 124 13.08 14.80 -0.13
C PHE A 124 12.06 14.14 -1.06
N PHE A 125 10.91 13.72 -0.53
CA PHE A 125 9.85 13.11 -1.31
C PHE A 125 9.32 14.02 -2.43
N LEU A 126 9.11 15.30 -2.13
CA LEU A 126 8.64 16.28 -3.11
C LEU A 126 9.64 16.51 -4.24
N GLU A 127 10.94 16.49 -3.93
CA GLU A 127 12.01 16.54 -4.94
C GLU A 127 11.97 15.30 -5.85
N GLN A 128 11.86 14.09 -5.28
CA GLN A 128 11.74 12.86 -6.09
C GLN A 128 10.51 12.87 -6.98
N ARG A 129 9.37 13.33 -6.45
CA ARG A 129 8.13 13.46 -7.23
C ARG A 129 8.27 14.52 -8.32
N ALA A 130 8.94 15.63 -8.05
CA ALA A 130 9.23 16.63 -9.07
C ALA A 130 10.14 16.07 -10.16
N ASN A 131 11.19 15.32 -9.80
CA ASN A 131 12.07 14.66 -10.75
C ASN A 131 11.30 13.69 -11.66
N LEU A 132 10.39 12.90 -11.09
CA LEU A 132 9.52 12.01 -11.86
C LEU A 132 8.61 12.77 -12.84
N LYS A 133 8.02 13.90 -12.42
CA LYS A 133 7.18 14.73 -13.30
C LYS A 133 7.95 15.30 -14.50
N HIS A 134 9.26 15.48 -14.36
CA HIS A 134 10.15 15.97 -15.41
C HIS A 134 10.92 14.84 -16.11
N ALA A 135 10.63 13.57 -15.80
CA ALA A 135 11.21 12.44 -16.51
C ALA A 135 10.79 12.50 -17.99
N ASN A 136 11.76 12.34 -18.89
CA ASN A 136 11.48 12.33 -20.32
C ASN A 136 11.01 10.94 -20.72
N CYS A 137 9.70 10.75 -20.73
CA CYS A 137 9.08 9.47 -21.06
C CYS A 137 8.35 9.52 -22.41
N SER A 138 8.48 8.43 -23.16
CA SER A 138 7.80 8.19 -24.45
C SER A 138 6.27 8.15 -24.36
N VAL A 139 5.74 8.05 -23.14
CA VAL A 139 4.31 8.02 -22.84
C VAL A 139 3.96 9.13 -21.83
N ALA A 140 2.74 9.67 -21.95
CA ALA A 140 2.26 10.68 -21.02
C ALA A 140 2.23 10.14 -19.58
N SER A 141 2.54 10.98 -18.60
CA SER A 141 2.59 10.58 -17.19
C SER A 141 1.27 9.96 -16.68
N GLY A 142 0.13 10.43 -17.18
CA GLY A 142 -1.19 9.87 -16.86
C GLY A 142 -1.46 8.47 -17.45
N THR A 143 -0.65 8.02 -18.40
CA THR A 143 -0.78 6.71 -19.07
C THR A 143 0.17 5.66 -18.48
N ILE A 144 1.26 6.10 -17.83
CA ILE A 144 2.22 5.21 -17.18
C ILE A 144 1.55 4.39 -16.08
N THR A 145 0.78 5.02 -15.18
CA THR A 145 0.18 4.30 -14.04
C THR A 145 -0.78 3.17 -14.48
N PRO A 146 -1.74 3.39 -15.41
CA PRO A 146 -2.55 2.30 -15.94
C PRO A 146 -1.71 1.19 -16.60
N MET A 147 -0.70 1.56 -17.38
CA MET A 147 0.18 0.60 -18.07
C MET A 147 0.96 -0.28 -17.09
N ILE A 148 1.49 0.32 -16.03
CA ILE A 148 2.16 -0.41 -14.95
C ILE A 148 1.19 -1.42 -14.34
N LEU A 149 -0.04 -1.03 -14.06
CA LEU A 149 -1.01 -1.92 -13.42
C LEU A 149 -1.42 -3.06 -14.36
N GLU A 150 -1.64 -2.78 -15.65
CA GLU A 150 -1.91 -3.80 -16.67
C GLU A 150 -0.73 -4.77 -16.87
N THR A 151 0.50 -4.28 -16.79
CA THR A 151 1.72 -5.07 -17.04
C THR A 151 2.16 -5.86 -15.81
N CYS A 152 2.03 -5.27 -14.61
CA CYS A 152 2.62 -5.80 -13.39
C CYS A 152 1.63 -6.59 -12.54
N ALA A 153 0.35 -6.20 -12.46
CA ALA A 153 -0.63 -6.95 -11.66
C ALA A 153 -0.76 -8.43 -12.06
N PRO A 154 -0.74 -8.82 -13.35
CA PRO A 154 -0.79 -10.23 -13.75
C PRO A 154 0.40 -11.07 -13.28
N LYS A 155 1.53 -10.43 -12.89
CA LYS A 155 2.73 -11.13 -12.41
C LYS A 155 2.64 -11.48 -10.92
N LEU A 156 1.67 -10.94 -10.18
CA LEU A 156 1.56 -11.14 -8.74
C LEU A 156 0.79 -12.43 -8.43
N LYS A 157 1.33 -13.23 -7.51
CA LYS A 157 0.67 -14.44 -7.02
C LYS A 157 -0.63 -14.13 -6.30
N LEU A 158 -0.70 -13.00 -5.59
CA LEU A 158 -1.89 -12.50 -4.91
C LEU A 158 -3.07 -12.33 -5.89
N ILE A 159 -2.83 -11.84 -7.10
CA ILE A 159 -3.89 -11.64 -8.09
C ILE A 159 -4.42 -12.97 -8.62
N GLU A 160 -3.57 -13.98 -8.73
CA GLU A 160 -4.00 -15.35 -9.03
C GLU A 160 -4.76 -15.96 -7.84
N ALA A 161 -4.29 -15.71 -6.62
CA ALA A 161 -4.84 -16.25 -5.38
C ALA A 161 -6.24 -15.67 -5.09
N LEU A 162 -6.46 -14.38 -5.33
CA LEU A 162 -7.76 -13.71 -5.16
C LEU A 162 -8.89 -14.31 -6.02
N LYS A 163 -8.54 -15.05 -7.07
CA LYS A 163 -9.52 -15.79 -7.90
C LYS A 163 -9.94 -17.13 -7.28
N LYS A 164 -9.23 -17.58 -6.24
CA LYS A 164 -9.48 -18.84 -5.52
C LYS A 164 -10.28 -18.52 -4.26
N THR A 165 -11.26 -19.35 -3.94
CA THR A 165 -12.16 -19.16 -2.79
C THR A 165 -11.55 -19.59 -1.46
N ASP A 166 -10.34 -20.17 -1.43
CA ASP A 166 -9.73 -20.64 -0.18
C ASP A 166 -8.20 -20.53 -0.24
N PHE A 167 -7.72 -19.33 -0.56
CA PHE A 167 -6.29 -19.03 -0.46
C PHE A 167 -5.99 -18.42 0.90
N VAL A 168 -4.76 -18.54 1.39
CA VAL A 168 -4.24 -17.84 2.58
C VAL A 168 -3.15 -16.91 2.12
N LEU A 169 -3.18 -15.64 2.53
CA LEU A 169 -2.13 -14.70 2.16
C LEU A 169 -0.91 -14.90 3.09
N ARG A 170 0.08 -15.66 2.64
CA ARG A 170 1.30 -15.88 3.42
C ARG A 170 2.27 -14.71 3.30
N GLN A 171 2.99 -14.43 4.39
CA GLN A 171 3.90 -13.30 4.48
C GLN A 171 5.02 -13.37 3.44
N ASP A 172 5.61 -14.54 3.21
CA ASP A 172 6.67 -14.73 2.23
C ASP A 172 6.20 -14.49 0.79
N GLU A 173 4.97 -14.91 0.48
CA GLU A 173 4.33 -14.67 -0.82
C GLU A 173 4.01 -13.19 -1.02
N LEU A 174 3.46 -12.51 -0.01
CA LEU A 174 3.19 -11.09 -0.06
C LEU A 174 4.48 -10.28 -0.28
N CYS A 175 5.53 -10.58 0.48
CA CYS A 175 6.84 -9.95 0.30
C CYS A 175 7.44 -10.21 -1.08
N SER A 176 7.30 -11.43 -1.60
CA SER A 176 7.74 -11.78 -2.97
C SER A 176 6.96 -11.00 -4.04
N ASP A 177 5.66 -10.76 -3.84
CA ASP A 177 4.84 -9.99 -4.75
C ASP A 177 5.19 -8.50 -4.72
N ILE A 178 5.51 -7.95 -3.54
CA ILE A 178 5.97 -6.56 -3.40
C ILE A 178 7.30 -6.34 -4.12
N GLU A 179 8.24 -7.28 -4.00
CA GLU A 179 9.51 -7.23 -4.74
C GLU A 179 9.29 -7.37 -6.25
N THR A 180 8.43 -8.31 -6.67
CA THR A 180 8.05 -8.50 -8.08
C THR A 180 7.44 -7.22 -8.64
N MET A 181 6.60 -6.55 -7.85
CA MET A 181 5.98 -5.29 -8.23
C MET A 181 7.01 -4.18 -8.35
N LYS A 182 7.92 -4.01 -7.39
CA LYS A 182 8.99 -3.00 -7.45
C LYS A 182 9.79 -3.14 -8.74
N ASN A 183 10.25 -4.37 -9.02
CA ASN A 183 11.08 -4.65 -10.20
C ASN A 183 10.29 -4.40 -11.48
N CYS A 184 9.02 -4.80 -11.53
CA CYS A 184 8.19 -4.53 -12.69
C CYS A 184 7.93 -3.02 -12.92
N PHE A 185 7.76 -2.23 -11.84
CA PHE A 185 7.70 -0.78 -11.95
C PHE A 185 8.98 -0.23 -12.58
N LEU A 186 10.16 -0.65 -12.08
CA LEU A 186 11.46 -0.24 -12.62
C LEU A 186 11.59 -0.60 -14.10
N ASP A 187 11.26 -1.83 -14.50
CA ASP A 187 11.30 -2.30 -15.88
C ASP A 187 10.43 -1.42 -16.80
N VAL A 188 9.19 -1.12 -16.38
CA VAL A 188 8.27 -0.30 -17.19
C VAL A 188 8.80 1.12 -17.34
N PHE A 189 9.40 1.70 -16.30
CA PHE A 189 9.99 3.03 -16.41
C PHE A 189 11.27 3.02 -17.26
N GLU A 190 12.11 1.99 -17.15
CA GLU A 190 13.33 1.83 -17.95
C GLU A 190 13.02 1.71 -19.45
N GLU A 191 11.97 0.95 -19.80
CA GLU A 191 11.53 0.81 -21.20
C GLU A 191 10.96 2.11 -21.79
N ARG A 192 10.48 3.03 -20.93
CA ARG A 192 9.65 4.15 -21.36
C ARG A 192 10.29 5.50 -21.17
N CYS A 193 11.28 5.63 -20.31
CA CYS A 193 11.88 6.90 -19.92
C CYS A 193 13.39 6.90 -20.19
N GLU A 194 13.94 8.03 -20.62
CA GLU A 194 15.34 8.13 -21.04
C GLU A 194 16.34 8.19 -19.87
N ASN A 195 15.88 8.53 -18.66
CA ASN A 195 16.72 8.73 -17.48
C ASN A 195 16.16 7.99 -16.26
N ASP A 196 17.03 7.71 -15.30
CA ASP A 196 16.76 6.94 -14.08
C ASP A 196 16.17 7.78 -12.94
N THR A 197 15.61 8.96 -13.24
CA THR A 197 15.06 9.88 -12.23
C THR A 197 13.86 9.30 -11.49
N TYR A 198 13.25 8.24 -12.03
CA TYR A 198 12.16 7.49 -11.42
C TYR A 198 12.64 6.52 -10.32
N THR A 199 13.91 6.09 -10.34
CA THR A 199 14.42 5.02 -9.47
C THR A 199 14.30 5.39 -8.00
N GLN A 200 14.78 6.58 -7.62
CA GLN A 200 14.70 7.06 -6.25
C GLN A 200 13.25 7.26 -5.80
N TYR A 201 12.37 7.70 -6.69
CA TYR A 201 10.94 7.80 -6.40
C TYR A 201 10.37 6.42 -6.08
N ILE A 202 10.60 5.41 -6.93
CA ILE A 202 10.11 4.04 -6.72
C ILE A 202 10.68 3.45 -5.43
N GLU A 203 11.98 3.61 -5.19
CA GLU A 203 12.62 3.10 -3.96
C GLU A 203 12.04 3.75 -2.70
N THR A 204 11.69 5.03 -2.74
CA THR A 204 11.01 5.73 -1.62
C THR A 204 9.67 5.08 -1.24
N PHE A 205 9.01 4.37 -2.15
CA PHE A 205 7.78 3.63 -1.85
C PHE A 205 8.02 2.18 -1.45
N PHE A 206 8.88 1.46 -2.17
CA PHE A 206 8.99 0.01 -2.01
C PHE A 206 10.03 -0.41 -0.98
N SER A 207 11.14 0.32 -0.83
CA SER A 207 12.18 -0.03 0.15
C SER A 207 11.64 -0.13 1.58
N PRO A 208 10.85 0.84 2.09
CA PRO A 208 10.36 0.77 3.48
C PRO A 208 9.48 -0.47 3.76
N VAL A 209 8.74 -0.93 2.76
CA VAL A 209 7.90 -2.14 2.84
C VAL A 209 8.75 -3.41 2.76
N LEU A 210 9.77 -3.43 1.90
CA LEU A 210 10.71 -4.55 1.75
C LEU A 210 11.66 -4.69 2.94
N ASP A 211 12.00 -3.58 3.60
CA ASP A 211 12.78 -3.58 4.84
C ASP A 211 12.00 -4.29 5.94
N TRP A 212 10.70 -3.99 6.11
CA TRP A 212 9.84 -4.74 7.03
C TRP A 212 9.84 -6.24 6.73
N CYS A 213 9.73 -6.60 5.45
CA CYS A 213 9.81 -8.00 5.00
C CYS A 213 11.14 -8.69 5.38
N THR A 214 12.23 -7.94 5.49
CA THR A 214 13.56 -8.45 5.81
C THR A 214 13.80 -8.52 7.33
N GLU A 215 13.36 -7.51 8.07
CA GLU A 215 13.47 -7.45 9.53
C GLU A 215 12.73 -8.62 10.20
N GLN A 216 11.51 -8.91 9.75
CA GLN A 216 10.71 -10.00 10.33
C GLN A 216 11.30 -11.39 10.02
N ARG A 217 11.88 -11.59 8.83
CA ARG A 217 12.62 -12.83 8.52
C ARG A 217 13.81 -13.05 9.45
N THR A 218 14.44 -11.96 9.89
CA THR A 218 15.60 -12.02 10.80
C THR A 218 15.15 -12.33 12.23
N ASN A 219 14.06 -11.71 12.69
CA ASN A 219 13.51 -11.95 14.03
C ASN A 219 12.94 -13.37 14.18
N ASN A 220 12.25 -13.90 13.16
CA ASN A 220 11.71 -15.26 13.19
C ASN A 220 12.83 -16.33 13.23
N LYS A 221 13.98 -16.09 12.56
CA LYS A 221 15.15 -16.98 12.63
C LYS A 221 15.84 -16.98 14.00
N LEU A 222 15.67 -15.92 14.80
CA LEU A 222 16.26 -15.81 16.13
C LEU A 222 15.37 -16.43 17.22
N GLY A 223 14.06 -16.54 16.99
CA GLY A 223 13.11 -17.17 17.92
C GLY A 223 13.04 -18.70 17.84
N GLU A 224 13.74 -19.33 16.89
CA GLU A 224 13.79 -20.79 16.69
C GLU A 224 15.06 -21.45 17.26
N ASN A 225 15.93 -20.69 17.96
CA ASN A 225 17.13 -21.19 18.66
C ASN A 225 16.97 -21.17 20.18
#